data_AF-A0A359IL05-F1
#
_entry.id   AF-A0A359IL05-F1
#
_cell.length_a   1.000
_cell.length_b   1.000
_cell.length_c   1.000
_cell.angle_alpha   90.00
_cell.angle_beta   90.00
_cell.angle_gamma   90.00
#
_symmetry.space_group_name_H-M   'P 1'
#
loop_
_entity.id
_entity.type
_entity.pdbx_description
1 polymer ?
#
loop_
_entity_poly.entity_id
_entity_poly.type
_entity_poly.pdbx_seq_one_letter_code
_entity_poly.pdbx_strand_id
1 'polypeptide(L)'
;MSKAQKGKIISENTRIKMSDANKGEKHPMFGKHPSEETRIKISLANKGKLISEELKAKISAGNRKINKDQVVIIRDRYSNGKFTQSELAKEYCVSRETINHVINYRGVYQSLITV
;
A
#
# COMPACT_ATOMS: atom_id res chain seq x y z
N MET A 1 -35.57 5.04 -3.34
CA MET A 1 -34.73 5.67 -2.29
C MET A 1 -35.10 7.15 -2.22
N SER A 2 -35.66 7.61 -1.09
CA SER A 2 -36.21 8.97 -0.99
C SER A 2 -35.11 10.02 -0.75
N LYS A 3 -35.32 11.25 -1.26
CA LYS A 3 -34.38 12.38 -1.12
C LYS A 3 -34.09 12.76 0.35
N ALA A 4 -34.91 12.30 1.31
CA ALA A 4 -34.86 12.70 2.71
C ALA A 4 -33.67 12.14 3.52
N GLN A 5 -32.94 11.14 2.99
CA GLN A 5 -31.84 10.49 3.71
C GLN A 5 -30.45 10.89 3.22
N LYS A 6 -30.33 11.72 2.18
CA LYS A 6 -29.03 12.19 1.68
C LYS A 6 -28.36 13.08 2.74
N GLY A 7 -27.14 12.72 3.15
CA GLY A 7 -26.31 13.51 4.07
C GLY A 7 -26.48 13.23 5.56
N LYS A 8 -27.36 12.31 5.96
CA LYS A 8 -27.52 11.94 7.38
C LYS A 8 -26.29 11.17 7.88
N ILE A 9 -25.56 11.74 8.84
CA ILE A 9 -24.44 11.07 9.51
C ILE A 9 -25.02 10.11 10.55
N ILE A 10 -24.68 8.82 10.44
CA ILE A 10 -25.05 7.82 11.45
C ILE A 10 -24.13 7.91 12.66
N SER A 11 -24.67 7.62 13.85
CA SER A 11 -23.87 7.59 15.09
C SER A 11 -22.73 6.59 14.99
N GLU A 12 -21.62 6.84 15.71
CA GLU A 12 -20.46 5.95 15.74
C GLU A 12 -20.85 4.53 16.16
N ASN A 13 -21.68 4.41 17.20
CA ASN A 13 -22.16 3.12 17.69
C ASN A 13 -22.97 2.35 16.62
N THR A 14 -23.83 3.05 15.88
CA THR A 14 -24.56 2.44 14.76
C THR A 14 -23.62 1.99 13.65
N ARG A 15 -22.59 2.79 13.32
CA ARG A 15 -21.58 2.45 12.30
C ARG A 15 -20.79 1.22 12.69
N ILE A 16 -20.35 1.13 13.94
CA ILE A 16 -19.62 -0.01 14.48
C ILE A 16 -20.49 -1.27 14.41
N LYS A 17 -21.74 -1.22 14.91
CA LYS A 17 -22.66 -2.35 14.85
C LYS A 17 -22.91 -2.85 13.43
N MET A 18 -23.10 -1.94 12.47
CA MET A 18 -23.26 -2.30 11.05
C MET A 18 -21.99 -2.91 10.46
N SER A 19 -20.81 -2.38 10.82
CA SER A 19 -19.52 -2.93 10.38
C SER A 19 -19.30 -4.35 10.92
N ASP A 20 -19.57 -4.56 12.21
CA ASP A 20 -19.41 -5.85 12.87
C ASP A 20 -20.36 -6.92 12.33
N ALA A 21 -21.55 -6.54 11.88
CA ALA A 21 -22.50 -7.45 11.24
C ALA A 21 -22.07 -7.86 9.82
N ASN A 22 -21.27 -7.04 9.12
CA ASN A 22 -20.93 -7.23 7.71
C ASN A 22 -19.45 -7.60 7.48
N LYS A 23 -18.77 -8.16 8.47
CA LYS A 23 -17.36 -8.55 8.35
C LYS A 23 -17.14 -10.03 8.70
N GLY A 24 -16.06 -10.61 8.18
CA GLY A 24 -15.68 -12.00 8.44
C GLY A 24 -16.78 -12.98 8.07
N GLU A 25 -17.02 -13.98 8.93
CA GLU A 25 -17.99 -15.06 8.71
C GLU A 25 -19.45 -14.60 8.67
N LYS A 26 -19.75 -13.46 9.29
CA LYS A 26 -21.11 -12.88 9.32
C LYS A 26 -21.50 -12.26 7.99
N HIS A 27 -20.54 -11.98 7.12
CA HIS A 27 -20.82 -11.34 5.84
C HIS A 27 -21.68 -12.27 4.95
N PRO A 28 -22.76 -11.78 4.31
CA PRO A 28 -23.67 -12.62 3.51
C PRO A 28 -23.02 -13.36 2.32
N MET A 29 -21.83 -12.91 1.90
CA MET A 29 -21.02 -13.53 0.84
C MET A 29 -19.81 -14.29 1.38
N PHE A 30 -19.68 -14.47 2.69
CA PHE A 30 -18.60 -15.27 3.25
C PHE A 30 -18.68 -16.71 2.72
N GLY A 31 -17.52 -17.27 2.34
CA GLY A 31 -17.42 -18.61 1.73
C GLY A 31 -17.98 -18.75 0.32
N LYS A 32 -18.58 -17.70 -0.27
CA LYS A 32 -19.10 -17.75 -1.64
C LYS A 32 -18.01 -17.33 -2.63
N HIS A 33 -17.79 -18.17 -3.64
CA HIS A 33 -16.89 -17.86 -4.74
C HIS A 33 -17.68 -17.42 -5.99
N PRO A 34 -17.20 -16.40 -6.73
CA PRO A 34 -17.80 -16.05 -8.02
C PRO A 34 -17.65 -17.21 -9.02
N SER A 35 -18.65 -17.37 -9.89
CA SER A 35 -18.59 -18.35 -10.98
C SER A 35 -17.45 -18.05 -11.95
N GLU A 36 -17.03 -19.06 -12.71
CA GLU A 36 -15.97 -18.90 -13.71
C GLU A 36 -16.28 -17.79 -14.72
N GLU A 37 -17.52 -17.77 -15.21
CA GLU A 37 -18.00 -16.73 -16.14
C GLU A 37 -17.91 -15.32 -15.53
N THR A 38 -18.22 -15.19 -14.24
CA THR A 38 -18.13 -13.92 -13.53
C THR A 38 -16.68 -13.48 -13.37
N ARG A 39 -15.79 -14.41 -13.05
CA ARG A 39 -14.33 -14.17 -12.95
C ARG A 39 -13.77 -13.71 -14.30
N ILE A 40 -14.18 -14.35 -15.39
CA ILE A 40 -13.78 -13.96 -16.75
C ILE A 40 -14.28 -12.55 -17.09
N LYS A 41 -15.55 -12.23 -16.81
CA LYS A 41 -16.11 -10.88 -17.05
C LYS A 41 -15.35 -9.80 -16.28
N ILE A 42 -15.03 -10.03 -15.01
CA ILE A 42 -14.23 -9.11 -14.19
C ILE A 42 -12.83 -8.94 -14.78
N SER A 43 -12.19 -10.04 -15.19
CA SER A 43 -10.85 -10.01 -15.78
C SER A 43 -10.82 -9.20 -17.08
N LEU A 44 -11.77 -9.45 -18.00
CA LEU A 44 -11.90 -8.71 -19.25
C LEU A 44 -12.16 -7.23 -19.01
N ALA A 45 -13.05 -6.89 -18.08
CA ALA A 45 -13.35 -5.50 -17.73
C ALA A 45 -12.16 -4.75 -17.13
N ASN A 46 -11.20 -5.47 -16.53
CA ASN A 46 -9.99 -4.88 -15.94
C ASN A 46 -8.77 -4.95 -16.87
N LYS A 47 -8.80 -5.81 -17.89
CA LYS A 47 -7.73 -5.95 -18.87
C LYS A 47 -7.56 -4.64 -19.65
N GLY A 48 -6.35 -4.08 -19.63
CA GLY A 48 -6.03 -2.83 -20.33
C GLY A 48 -6.39 -1.55 -19.58
N LYS A 49 -6.94 -1.61 -18.36
CA LYS A 49 -7.04 -0.42 -17.51
C LYS A 49 -5.64 0.04 -17.11
N LEU A 50 -5.17 1.12 -17.74
CA LEU A 50 -3.93 1.80 -17.35
C LEU A 50 -4.16 2.46 -16.00
N ILE A 51 -3.57 1.89 -14.96
CA ILE A 51 -3.39 2.60 -13.69
C ILE A 51 -2.48 3.78 -14.02
N SER A 52 -2.94 5.02 -13.81
CA SER A 52 -2.11 6.20 -14.05
C SER A 52 -0.79 6.05 -13.30
N GLU A 53 0.32 6.54 -13.86
CA GLU A 53 1.63 6.41 -13.20
C GLU A 53 1.61 7.02 -11.79
N GLU A 54 0.82 8.06 -11.57
CA GLU A 54 0.57 8.65 -10.24
C GLU A 54 -0.15 7.67 -9.30
N LEU A 55 -1.21 7.00 -9.75
CA LEU A 55 -1.95 6.03 -8.92
C LEU A 55 -1.11 4.78 -8.64
N LYS A 56 -0.32 4.33 -9.62
CA LYS A 56 0.66 3.24 -9.46
C LYS A 56 1.74 3.61 -8.45
N ALA A 57 2.24 4.85 -8.50
CA ALA A 57 3.17 5.38 -7.51
C ALA A 57 2.55 5.45 -6.11
N LYS A 58 1.29 5.88 -5.96
CA LYS A 58 0.57 5.92 -4.66
C LYS A 58 0.34 4.53 -4.08
N ILE A 59 -0.12 3.56 -4.89
CA ILE A 59 -0.27 2.16 -4.49
C ILE A 59 1.09 1.58 -4.07
N SER A 60 2.14 1.89 -4.82
CA SER A 60 3.49 1.43 -4.51
C SER A 60 4.06 2.11 -3.26
N ALA A 61 3.70 3.36 -2.97
CA ALA A 61 4.16 4.10 -1.79
C ALA A 61 3.45 3.68 -0.50
N GLY A 62 2.15 3.37 -0.55
CA GLY A 62 1.34 3.04 0.63
C GLY A 62 1.77 1.78 1.39
N ASN A 63 2.52 0.87 0.75
CA ASN A 63 3.02 -0.36 1.37
C ASN A 63 4.53 -0.32 1.70
N ARG A 64 5.21 0.82 1.50
CA ARG A 64 6.65 0.92 1.76
C ARG A 64 6.93 1.39 3.18
N LYS A 65 7.76 0.63 3.88
CA LYS A 65 8.30 1.02 5.20
C LYS A 65 9.26 2.21 5.14
N ILE A 66 9.81 2.51 3.95
CA ILE A 66 10.80 3.58 3.74
C ILE A 66 10.30 4.51 2.62
N ASN A 67 10.29 5.81 2.90
CA ASN A 67 9.89 6.85 1.94
C ASN A 67 11.09 7.33 1.09
N LYS A 68 10.84 8.20 0.10
CA LYS A 68 11.89 8.71 -0.81
C LYS A 68 12.97 9.54 -0.09
N ASP A 69 12.58 10.37 0.87
CA ASP A 69 13.50 11.26 1.59
C ASP A 69 14.43 10.47 2.52
N GLN A 70 13.90 9.42 3.16
CA GLN A 70 14.65 8.47 3.98
C GLN A 70 15.66 7.70 3.14
N VAL A 71 15.35 7.36 1.88
CA VAL A 71 16.34 6.74 0.98
C VAL A 71 17.56 7.63 0.75
N VAL A 72 17.35 8.94 0.57
CA VAL A 72 18.46 9.91 0.39
C VAL A 72 19.33 9.94 1.64
N ILE A 73 18.71 10.06 2.82
CA ILE A 73 19.40 10.11 4.11
C ILE A 73 20.17 8.81 4.40
N ILE A 74 19.55 7.65 4.16
CA ILE A 74 20.18 6.33 4.39
C ILE A 74 21.43 6.17 3.52
N ARG A 75 21.38 6.62 2.26
CA ARG A 75 22.53 6.54 1.33
C ARG A 75 23.66 7.49 1.71
N ASP A 76 23.33 8.73 2.07
CA ASP A 76 24.33 9.71 2.54
C ASP A 76 25.05 9.22 3.80
N ARG A 77 24.29 8.76 4.79
CA ARG A 77 24.83 8.21 6.05
C ARG A 77 25.74 7.00 5.84
N TYR A 78 25.39 6.14 4.89
CA TYR A 78 26.21 4.98 4.52
C TYR A 78 27.48 5.38 3.74
N SER A 79 27.36 6.28 2.76
CA SER A 79 28.51 6.73 1.94
C SER A 79 29.54 7.50 2.75
N ASN A 80 29.10 8.28 3.74
CA ASN A 80 29.98 9.01 4.66
C ASN A 80 30.66 8.09 5.71
N GLY A 81 30.42 6.77 5.65
CA GLY A 81 30.98 5.79 6.57
C GLY A 81 30.51 5.94 8.03
N LYS A 82 29.51 6.80 8.27
CA LYS A 82 29.06 7.19 9.61
C LYS A 82 28.19 6.13 10.28
N PHE A 83 27.58 5.24 9.48
CA PHE A 83 26.70 4.19 9.97
C PHE A 83 26.82 2.91 9.15
N THR A 84 26.73 1.77 9.83
CA THR A 84 26.64 0.45 9.22
C THR A 84 25.21 0.15 8.76
N GLN A 85 25.07 -0.80 7.81
CA GLN A 85 23.75 -1.24 7.32
C GLN A 85 22.86 -1.77 8.47
N SER A 86 23.47 -2.41 9.47
CA SER A 86 22.78 -2.95 10.64
C SER A 86 22.27 -1.86 11.60
N GLU A 87 22.98 -0.74 11.71
CA GLU A 87 22.56 0.40 12.54
C GLU A 87 21.41 1.16 11.89
N LEU A 88 21.49 1.40 10.58
CA LEU A 88 20.40 2.00 9.80
C LEU A 88 19.14 1.12 9.83
N ALA A 89 19.30 -0.20 9.79
CA ALA A 89 18.17 -1.12 9.87
C ALA A 89 17.44 -1.02 11.22
N LYS A 90 18.18 -0.88 12.32
CA LYS A 90 17.63 -0.69 13.67
C LYS A 90 16.93 0.66 13.80
N GLU A 91 17.52 1.74 13.30
CA GLU A 91 16.97 3.10 13.39
C GLU A 91 15.62 3.22 12.66
N TYR A 92 15.49 2.61 11.49
CA TYR A 92 14.25 2.64 10.70
C TYR A 92 13.30 1.47 10.98
N CYS A 93 13.61 0.61 11.96
CA CYS A 93 12.82 -0.59 12.30
C CYS A 93 12.53 -1.50 11.09
N VAL A 94 13.54 -1.69 10.22
CA VAL A 94 13.47 -2.51 9.01
C VAL A 94 14.52 -3.61 9.03
N SER A 95 14.39 -4.60 8.14
CA SER A 95 15.45 -5.62 8.01
C SER A 95 16.71 -5.03 7.39
N ARG A 96 17.86 -5.60 7.72
CA ARG A 96 19.15 -5.28 7.06
C ARG A 96 19.06 -5.45 5.55
N GLU A 97 18.35 -6.47 5.09
CA GLU A 97 18.06 -6.71 3.67
C GLU A 97 17.28 -5.57 3.03
N THR A 98 16.37 -4.92 3.77
CA THR A 98 15.66 -3.73 3.29
C THR A 98 16.64 -2.58 3.07
N ILE A 99 17.57 -2.35 4.00
CA ILE A 99 18.63 -1.34 3.85
C ILE A 99 19.58 -1.69 2.70
N ASN A 100 19.93 -2.98 2.54
CA ASN A 100 20.72 -3.47 1.41
C ASN A 100 20.01 -3.22 0.07
N HIS A 101 18.69 -3.40 -0.01
CA HIS A 101 17.90 -3.06 -1.20
C HIS A 101 17.89 -1.55 -1.47
N VAL A 102 17.84 -0.72 -0.43
CA VAL A 102 17.90 0.74 -0.57
C VAL A 102 19.27 1.20 -1.09
N ILE A 103 20.36 0.60 -0.61
CA ILE A 103 21.73 0.96 -0.97
C ILE A 103 22.15 0.37 -2.32
N ASN A 104 21.97 -0.94 -2.52
CA ASN A 104 22.56 -1.69 -3.63
C ASN A 104 21.61 -1.99 -4.81
N TYR A 105 20.28 -1.90 -4.62
CA TYR A 105 19.34 -2.30 -5.68
C TYR A 105 18.71 -1.11 -6.43
N ARG A 106 18.91 -1.16 -7.75
CA ARG A 106 18.48 -0.24 -8.82
C ARG A 106 16.99 -0.41 -9.21
N GLY A 107 16.10 -0.40 -8.21
CA GLY A 107 14.64 -0.49 -8.40
C GLY A 107 13.97 0.87 -8.55
N VAL A 108 12.81 1.06 -7.90
CA VAL A 108 12.00 2.31 -7.97
C VAL A 108 12.72 3.58 -7.47
N TYR A 109 13.91 3.44 -6.88
CA TYR A 109 14.79 4.53 -6.43
C TYR A 109 15.88 4.89 -7.45
N GLN A 110 15.85 4.29 -8.65
CA GLN A 110 16.76 4.56 -9.77
C GLN A 110 16.69 6.00 -10.26
N SER A 111 15.50 6.62 -10.23
CA SER A 111 15.29 7.99 -10.74
C SER A 111 15.74 9.08 -9.76
N LEU A 112 16.15 8.72 -8.54
CA LEU A 112 16.71 9.65 -7.55
C LEU A 112 18.25 9.73 -7.66
N ILE A 113 18.83 9.18 -8.73
CA ILE A 113 20.27 9.11 -9.00
C ILE A 113 20.76 10.36 -9.80
N THR A 114 19.87 11.26 -10.22
CA THR A 114 20.26 12.40 -11.07
C THR A 114 20.44 13.69 -10.26
N VAL A 115 21.61 13.84 -9.63
CA VAL A 115 22.50 15.02 -9.69
C VAL A 115 23.92 14.52 -9.40
#